data_AF-A0A964N7R0-F1
#
_entry.id   AF-A0A964N7R0-F1
#
_cell.length_a   1.000
_cell.length_b   1.000
_cell.length_c   1.000
_cell.angle_alpha   90.00
_cell.angle_beta   90.00
_cell.angle_gamma   90.00
#
_symmetry.space_group_name_H-M   'P 1'
#
loop_
_entity.id
_entity.type
_entity.pdbx_description
1 polymer ?
#
loop_
_entity_poly.entity_id
_entity_poly.type
_entity_poly.pdbx_seq_one_letter_code
_entity_poly.pdbx_strand_id
1 'polypeptide(L)'
;MTTLLTGSIAIVLVAMLAGVGLAAGGKKAAAGDTCLVTDVSGLNDKSFNALANKGRLDGERVLGVKTSVLQSSKESDYIPNLLACVQRGADQHRRREVPEQQVCDHRLTAWCAGVQAGEHARHPLP
;
A
#
# COMPACT_ATOMS: atom_id res chain seq x y z
N MET A 1 63.63 3.31 9.14
CA MET A 1 62.55 2.58 9.86
C MET A 1 61.31 3.47 9.98
N THR A 2 60.64 3.84 8.89
CA THR A 2 59.42 4.70 8.96
C THR A 2 58.38 4.52 7.84
N THR A 3 58.46 3.50 6.96
CA THR A 3 57.54 3.39 5.80
C THR A 3 56.53 2.24 5.84
N LEU A 4 56.42 1.47 6.93
CA LEU A 4 55.58 0.26 6.99
C LEU A 4 54.24 0.42 7.74
N LEU A 5 53.89 1.61 8.23
CA LEU A 5 52.69 1.82 9.07
C LEU A 5 51.48 2.46 8.36
N THR A 6 51.62 2.94 7.12
CA THR A 6 50.52 3.60 6.38
C THR A 6 49.65 2.63 5.57
N GLY A 7 50.11 1.40 5.32
CA GLY A 7 49.37 0.41 4.52
C GLY A 7 48.17 -0.23 5.24
N SER A 8 48.18 -0.27 6.58
CA SER A 8 47.16 -0.99 7.37
C SER A 8 45.88 -0.18 7.61
N ILE A 9 45.92 1.15 7.46
CA ILE A 9 44.75 2.02 7.70
C ILE A 9 43.80 1.99 6.49
N ALA A 10 44.33 1.85 5.26
CA ALA A 10 43.51 1.85 4.05
C ALA A 10 42.62 0.60 3.92
N ILE A 11 43.05 -0.55 4.45
CA ILE A 11 42.32 -1.82 4.34
C ILE A 11 41.12 -1.87 5.30
N VAL A 12 41.19 -1.19 6.45
CA VAL A 12 40.10 -1.15 7.43
C VAL A 12 38.93 -0.26 6.96
N LEU A 13 39.19 0.76 6.14
CA LEU A 13 38.16 1.63 5.56
C LEU A 13 37.36 0.97 4.44
N VAL A 14 37.94 0.04 3.67
CA VAL A 14 37.24 -0.68 2.61
C VAL A 14 36.31 -1.78 3.19
N ALA A 15 36.68 -2.35 4.34
CA ALA A 15 35.85 -3.37 5.01
C ALA A 15 34.55 -2.79 5.63
N MET A 16 34.51 -1.49 5.91
CA MET A 16 33.31 -0.81 6.45
C MET A 16 32.26 -0.49 5.37
N LEU A 17 32.58 -0.55 4.07
CA LEU A 17 31.61 -0.31 2.99
C LEU A 17 30.96 -1.59 2.44
N ALA A 18 31.40 -2.78 2.84
CA ALA A 18 30.80 -4.05 2.39
C ALA A 18 29.63 -4.54 3.27
N GLY A 19 29.35 -3.86 4.39
CA GLY A 19 28.39 -4.29 5.40
C GLY A 19 26.96 -3.76 5.22
N VAL A 20 26.68 -2.91 4.23
CA VAL A 20 25.30 -2.47 3.96
C VAL A 20 24.63 -3.53 3.07
N GLY A 21 24.27 -4.65 3.70
CA GLY A 21 23.36 -5.62 3.11
C GLY A 21 22.02 -4.96 2.87
N LEU A 22 21.81 -4.43 1.66
CA LEU A 22 20.48 -4.07 1.18
C LEU A 22 19.76 -5.40 0.87
N ALA A 23 19.24 -6.04 1.92
CA ALA A 23 18.33 -7.14 1.79
C ALA A 23 17.04 -6.61 1.16
N ALA A 24 17.01 -6.53 -0.17
CA ALA A 24 15.81 -6.32 -0.97
C ALA A 24 14.95 -7.61 -0.96
N GLY A 25 14.60 -8.09 0.23
CA GLY A 25 13.63 -9.13 0.47
C GLY A 25 12.24 -8.52 0.64
N GLY A 26 11.80 -7.72 -0.33
CA GLY A 26 10.46 -7.15 -0.31
C GLY A 26 9.43 -8.23 -0.60
N LYS A 27 8.75 -8.73 0.43
CA LYS A 27 7.43 -9.36 0.23
C LYS A 27 6.61 -8.39 -0.62
N LYS A 28 6.10 -8.81 -1.77
CA LYS A 28 5.13 -8.01 -2.53
C LYS A 28 3.98 -7.71 -1.57
N ALA A 29 3.90 -6.45 -1.14
CA ALA A 29 2.74 -5.96 -0.41
C ALA A 29 1.52 -6.26 -1.29
N ALA A 30 0.47 -6.83 -0.69
CA ALA A 30 -0.79 -6.99 -1.38
C ALA A 30 -1.17 -5.64 -2.01
N ALA A 31 -1.54 -5.64 -3.28
CA ALA A 31 -1.79 -4.42 -4.03
C ALA A 31 -2.99 -3.68 -3.43
N GLY A 32 -2.77 -2.84 -2.42
CA GLY A 32 -3.74 -1.91 -1.87
C GLY A 32 -3.91 -0.73 -2.81
N ASP A 33 -5.12 -0.17 -2.84
CA ASP A 33 -5.37 1.06 -3.57
C ASP A 33 -4.89 2.24 -2.69
N THR A 34 -4.02 3.10 -3.22
CA THR A 34 -3.42 4.22 -2.45
C THR A 34 -3.95 5.56 -2.95
N CYS A 35 -4.36 6.45 -2.04
CA CYS A 35 -4.89 7.78 -2.38
C CYS A 35 -4.02 8.88 -1.76
N LEU A 36 -3.46 9.76 -2.58
CA LEU A 36 -2.69 10.93 -2.12
C LEU A 36 -3.62 12.15 -2.04
N VAL A 37 -3.64 12.83 -0.90
CA VAL A 37 -4.29 14.15 -0.76
C VAL A 37 -3.21 15.20 -0.63
N THR A 38 -3.24 16.24 -1.47
CA THR A 38 -2.33 17.38 -1.33
C THR A 38 -2.94 18.48 -0.48
N ASP A 39 -2.07 19.23 0.17
CA ASP A 39 -2.39 20.54 0.73
C ASP A 39 -2.64 21.59 -0.39
N VAL A 40 -3.01 22.82 0.00
CA VAL A 40 -3.42 23.94 -0.85
C VAL A 40 -2.40 24.31 -1.94
N SER A 41 -1.10 24.07 -1.71
CA SER A 41 -0.04 24.38 -2.68
C SER A 41 -0.07 23.49 -3.94
N GLY A 42 -0.85 22.40 -3.93
CA GLY A 42 -1.05 21.51 -5.07
C GLY A 42 0.19 20.68 -5.43
N LEU A 43 0.07 19.90 -6.52
CA LEU A 43 1.08 18.90 -6.91
C LEU A 43 2.39 19.46 -7.48
N ASN A 44 2.38 20.72 -7.93
CA ASN A 44 3.54 21.33 -8.61
C ASN A 44 4.30 22.32 -7.71
N ASP A 45 4.22 22.12 -6.39
CA ASP A 45 4.84 22.98 -5.38
C ASP A 45 6.39 22.90 -5.35
N LYS A 46 7.01 22.10 -6.23
CA LYS A 46 8.45 21.80 -6.28
C LYS A 46 9.05 21.39 -4.93
N SER A 47 8.21 20.92 -4.02
CA SER A 47 8.55 20.63 -2.64
C SER A 47 7.87 19.32 -2.27
N PHE A 48 7.25 19.27 -1.10
CA PHE A 48 6.69 18.07 -0.51
C PHE A 48 5.62 17.40 -1.39
N ASN A 49 4.65 18.13 -1.94
CA ASN A 49 3.57 17.51 -2.71
C ASN A 49 4.07 16.93 -4.03
N ALA A 50 5.03 17.60 -4.68
CA ALA A 50 5.68 17.08 -5.89
C ALA A 50 6.44 15.77 -5.59
N LEU A 51 7.17 15.71 -4.48
CA LEU A 51 7.88 14.50 -4.03
C LEU A 51 6.92 13.37 -3.65
N ALA A 52 5.83 13.68 -2.93
CA ALA A 52 4.80 12.72 -2.58
C ALA A 52 4.14 12.11 -3.82
N ASN A 53 3.86 12.93 -4.84
CA ASN A 53 3.31 12.46 -6.11
C ASN A 53 4.29 11.57 -6.88
N LYS A 54 5.58 11.90 -6.86
CA LYS A 54 6.61 11.03 -7.42
C LYS A 54 6.64 9.68 -6.71
N GLY A 55 6.63 9.66 -5.37
CA GLY A 55 6.58 8.43 -4.58
C GLY A 55 5.34 7.58 -4.89
N ARG A 56 4.17 8.22 -5.09
CA ARG A 56 2.95 7.56 -5.54
C ARG A 56 3.13 6.84 -6.89
N LEU A 57 3.64 7.54 -7.90
CA LEU A 57 3.87 6.99 -9.24
C LEU A 57 4.94 5.89 -9.25
N ASP A 58 6.00 6.06 -8.48
CA ASP A 58 7.02 5.03 -8.31
C ASP A 58 6.46 3.79 -7.61
N GLY A 59 5.62 3.98 -6.60
CA GLY A 59 4.88 2.89 -5.93
C GLY A 59 3.99 2.13 -6.90
N GLU A 60 3.22 2.84 -7.73
CA GLU A 60 2.39 2.23 -8.79
C GLU A 60 3.23 1.37 -9.74
N ARG A 61 4.36 1.90 -10.22
CA ARG A 61 5.26 1.20 -11.14
C ARG A 61 5.95 -0.01 -10.51
N VAL A 62 6.45 0.12 -9.28
CA VAL A 62 7.29 -0.90 -8.62
C VAL A 62 6.44 -1.98 -7.95
N LEU A 63 5.31 -1.59 -7.35
CA LEU A 63 4.47 -2.49 -6.55
C LEU A 63 3.20 -2.94 -7.29
N GLY A 64 2.84 -2.29 -8.41
CA GLY A 64 1.60 -2.60 -9.13
C GLY A 64 0.33 -2.22 -8.36
N VAL A 65 0.44 -1.29 -7.41
CA VAL A 65 -0.69 -0.74 -6.66
C VAL A 65 -1.46 0.24 -7.54
N LYS A 66 -2.80 0.23 -7.49
CA LYS A 66 -3.59 1.30 -8.10
C LYS A 66 -3.46 2.55 -7.24
N THR A 67 -3.31 3.72 -7.87
CA THR A 67 -3.21 4.96 -7.12
C THR A 67 -4.16 6.03 -7.63
N SER A 68 -4.55 6.95 -6.75
CA SER A 68 -5.34 8.13 -7.08
C SER A 68 -4.81 9.36 -6.34
N VAL A 69 -5.22 10.55 -6.79
CA VAL A 69 -4.83 11.82 -6.17
C VAL A 69 -6.04 12.76 -6.06
N LEU A 70 -6.13 13.48 -4.95
CA LEU A 70 -7.07 14.58 -4.72
C LEU A 70 -6.27 15.82 -4.31
N GLN A 71 -6.50 16.94 -5.01
CA GLN A 71 -5.83 18.20 -4.69
C GLN A 71 -6.78 19.12 -3.94
N SER A 72 -6.35 19.59 -2.76
CA SER A 72 -7.07 20.62 -2.02
C SER A 72 -6.73 21.98 -2.62
N SER A 73 -7.73 22.79 -2.99
CA SER A 73 -7.49 24.15 -3.53
C SER A 73 -7.61 25.23 -2.46
N LYS A 74 -8.14 24.86 -1.29
CA LYS A 74 -8.25 25.67 -0.07
C LYS A 74 -8.26 24.72 1.15
N GLU A 75 -7.95 25.26 2.32
CA GLU A 75 -7.83 24.49 3.58
C GLU A 75 -9.09 23.65 3.87
N SER A 76 -10.27 24.21 3.61
CA SER A 76 -11.54 23.54 3.87
C SER A 76 -11.79 22.31 2.98
N ASP A 77 -11.01 22.10 1.92
CA ASP A 77 -11.10 20.91 1.08
C ASP A 77 -10.29 19.73 1.67
N TYR A 78 -9.31 19.99 2.55
CA TYR A 78 -8.34 18.98 2.97
C TYR A 78 -8.98 17.83 3.76
N ILE A 79 -9.76 18.16 4.79
CA ILE A 79 -10.48 17.17 5.61
C ILE A 79 -11.48 16.34 4.75
N PRO A 80 -12.38 16.96 3.96
CA PRO A 80 -13.26 16.22 3.04
C PRO A 80 -12.51 15.30 2.06
N ASN A 81 -11.38 15.76 1.51
CA ASN A 81 -10.58 14.95 0.57
C ASN A 81 -9.97 13.72 1.25
N LEU A 82 -9.47 13.85 2.48
CA LEU A 82 -8.98 12.71 3.26
C LEU A 82 -10.07 11.69 3.53
N LEU A 83 -11.25 12.14 3.96
CA LEU A 83 -12.42 11.28 4.17
C LEU A 83 -12.82 10.53 2.89
N ALA A 84 -12.86 11.23 1.74
CA ALA A 84 -13.16 10.62 0.45
C ALA A 84 -12.12 9.56 0.05
N CYS A 85 -10.83 9.80 0.30
CA CYS A 85 -9.78 8.82 0.06
C CYS A 85 -9.97 7.54 0.89
N VAL A 86 -10.27 7.68 2.20
CA VAL A 86 -10.49 6.53 3.09
C VAL A 86 -11.72 5.73 2.68
N GLN A 87 -12.83 6.41 2.38
CA GLN A 87 -14.07 5.76 1.93
C GLN A 87 -13.86 4.94 0.66
N ARG A 88 -13.16 5.52 -0.33
CA ARG A 88 -12.81 4.80 -1.57
C ARG A 88 -11.98 3.54 -1.29
N GLY A 89 -11.04 3.60 -0.35
CA GLY A 89 -10.28 2.42 0.07
C GLY A 89 -11.16 1.33 0.67
N ALA A 90 -12.09 1.70 1.57
CA ALA A 90 -13.02 0.78 2.20
C ALA A 90 -13.99 0.11 1.19
N ASP A 91 -14.52 0.88 0.23
CA ASP A 91 -15.41 0.36 -0.80
C ASP A 91 -14.70 -0.60 -1.77
N GLN A 92 -13.44 -0.33 -2.10
CA GLN A 92 -12.64 -1.21 -2.94
C GLN A 92 -12.28 -2.51 -2.21
N HIS A 93 -12.01 -2.46 -0.90
CA HIS A 93 -11.86 -3.66 -0.09
C HIS A 93 -13.14 -4.50 -0.06
N ARG A 94 -14.31 -3.86 0.09
CA ARG A 94 -15.61 -4.54 -0.01
C ARG A 94 -15.85 -5.15 -1.39
N ARG A 95 -15.47 -4.47 -2.49
CA ARG A 95 -15.60 -5.06 -3.85
C ARG A 95 -14.59 -6.16 -4.16
N ARG A 96 -13.53 -6.27 -3.37
CA ARG A 96 -12.62 -7.42 -3.38
C ARG A 96 -13.10 -8.53 -2.44
N GLU A 97 -14.24 -8.39 -1.77
CA GLU A 97 -14.93 -9.53 -1.17
C GLU A 97 -15.23 -10.50 -2.31
N VAL A 98 -14.57 -11.65 -2.22
CA VAL A 98 -14.89 -12.84 -2.99
C VAL A 98 -16.40 -13.04 -2.86
N PRO A 99 -17.18 -13.13 -3.96
CA PRO A 99 -18.60 -13.42 -3.89
C PRO A 99 -18.80 -14.58 -2.92
N GLU A 100 -19.75 -14.48 -2.00
CA GLU A 100 -20.03 -15.55 -1.04
C GLU A 100 -20.17 -16.93 -1.73
N GLN A 101 -20.68 -16.93 -2.95
CA GLN A 101 -20.75 -18.08 -3.86
C GLN A 101 -19.39 -18.74 -4.18
N GLN A 102 -18.32 -17.96 -4.29
CA GLN A 102 -16.94 -18.44 -4.52
C GLN A 102 -16.27 -18.94 -3.24
N VAL A 103 -16.70 -18.48 -2.05
CA VAL A 103 -16.23 -19.04 -0.77
C VAL A 103 -16.71 -20.49 -0.61
N CYS A 104 -17.85 -20.83 -1.22
CA CYS A 104 -18.41 -22.17 -1.19
C CYS A 104 -17.86 -23.13 -2.25
N ASP A 105 -16.99 -22.68 -3.17
CA ASP A 105 -16.31 -23.54 -4.14
C ASP A 105 -14.84 -23.72 -3.76
N HIS A 106 -14.57 -24.67 -2.85
CA HIS A 106 -13.82 -25.88 -3.23
C HIS A 106 -13.48 -26.81 -2.05
N ARG A 107 -13.67 -26.45 -0.77
CA ARG A 107 -13.22 -27.32 0.35
C ARG A 107 -14.07 -27.38 1.63
N LEU A 108 -15.22 -26.71 1.70
CA LEU A 108 -16.05 -26.67 2.93
C LEU A 108 -17.57 -26.66 2.65
N THR A 109 -18.07 -27.64 1.91
CA THR A 109 -19.51 -27.79 1.60
C THR A 109 -20.40 -27.89 2.85
N ALA A 110 -19.91 -28.47 3.95
CA ALA A 110 -20.70 -28.63 5.18
C ALA A 110 -20.94 -27.30 5.92
N TRP A 111 -19.97 -26.38 5.90
CA TRP A 111 -20.13 -25.07 6.55
C TRP A 111 -21.07 -24.17 5.74
N CYS A 112 -20.94 -24.18 4.41
CA CYS A 112 -21.84 -23.44 3.52
C CYS A 112 -23.30 -23.92 3.59
N ALA A 113 -23.54 -25.24 3.71
CA ALA A 113 -24.89 -25.77 3.89
C ALA A 113 -25.54 -25.26 5.20
N GLY A 114 -24.76 -25.08 6.27
CA GLY A 114 -25.24 -24.55 7.54
C GLY A 114 -25.63 -23.07 7.48
N VAL A 115 -24.90 -22.25 6.74
CA VAL A 115 -25.22 -20.82 6.53
C VAL A 115 -26.49 -20.67 5.70
N GLN A 116 -26.60 -21.40 4.59
CA GLN A 116 -27.78 -21.38 3.71
C GLN A 116 -29.06 -21.84 4.44
N ALA A 117 -28.96 -22.89 5.26
CA ALA A 117 -30.07 -23.37 6.08
C ALA A 117 -30.50 -22.34 7.14
N GLY A 118 -29.53 -21.57 7.69
CA GLY A 118 -29.79 -20.51 8.66
C GLY A 118 -30.45 -19.25 8.08
N GLU A 119 -30.30 -18.98 6.78
CA GLU A 119 -31.01 -17.90 6.09
C GLU A 119 -32.42 -18.29 5.64
N HIS A 120 -32.60 -19.51 5.13
CA HIS A 120 -33.94 -20.04 4.80
C HIS A 120 -34.86 -20.13 6.03
N ALA A 121 -34.30 -20.39 7.22
CA ALA A 121 -35.05 -20.37 8.48
C ALA A 121 -35.46 -18.96 8.94
N ARG A 122 -34.76 -17.91 8.48
CA ARG A 122 -35.03 -16.51 8.88
C ARG A 122 -36.01 -15.78 7.96
N HIS A 123 -36.17 -16.24 6.72
CA HIS A 123 -37.14 -15.71 5.77
C HIS A 123 -37.92 -16.85 5.12
N PRO A 124 -38.96 -17.39 5.78
CA PRO A 124 -39.91 -18.26 5.10
C PRO A 124 -40.57 -17.43 3.99
N LEU A 125 -40.32 -17.81 2.73
CA LEU A 125 -41.06 -17.26 1.60
C LEU A 125 -42.56 -17.53 1.83
N PRO A 126 -43.45 -16.59 1.47
CA PRO A 126 -44.90 -16.75 1.61
C PRO A 126 -45.45 -17.88 0.73
#